data_AF-A0A6J1QQ01-F1
#
_entry.id   AF-A0A6J1QQ01-F1
#
_cell.length_a   1.000
_cell.length_b   1.000
_cell.length_c   1.000
_cell.angle_alpha   90.00
_cell.angle_beta   90.00
_cell.angle_gamma   90.00
#
_symmetry.space_group_name_H-M   'P 1'
#
loop_
_entity.id
_entity.type
_entity.pdbx_description
1 polymer ?
#
loop_
_entity_poly.entity_id
_entity_poly.type
_entity_poly.pdbx_seq_one_letter_code
_entity_poly.pdbx_strand_id
1 'polypeptide(L)'
;MDQYTKDLLTAWGFADFIPRFEEETIDARTLRGLNENEIIQLIPNIGMRSRFRNLLESWKADMNSADLPADQNASLSNLLEEAERNEPSVSGVQRTSVPEEFPPGICRDYLLKTQLGRSLLAKAKEQEIVEEDRKNASVLVIDGILEKEPSRLIQSAVFQRLANELCEIFPGTSPASFFLTFLPKTPFQHQRNLSGPLYKAYVKKRDKFRKSGVLPPSSRSASSSRSSSKSTPTSGRSSLKRAEAPDPTSYTEETRTALNFLETNVYPWKAVEDFWRATEKERKSILADEGIFNYFLKFPALRIQERYRLLLDDFTREFPGKENNLFANIALAKDKIIKLAKLKLVKLSDKKLKESYERVLESAKGEDPTIRNDALILLLPLITPPPGNVGGKSGAKKTATKPTNVEIRDHFVTLIHNDAHIQEAVNLRKKALQSGGETFSRVYLPRGNGK
;
A
#
# COMPACT_ATOMS: atom_id res chain seq x y z
N MET A 1 16.17 -26.21 33.46
CA MET A 1 14.96 -25.98 32.64
C MET A 1 13.70 -26.22 33.46
N ASP A 2 12.77 -25.27 33.47
CA ASP A 2 11.48 -25.35 34.16
C ASP A 2 10.39 -26.00 33.29
N GLN A 3 9.30 -26.46 33.92
CA GLN A 3 8.22 -27.18 33.25
C GLN A 3 7.53 -26.33 32.18
N TYR A 4 7.36 -25.03 32.43
CA TYR A 4 6.73 -24.12 31.49
C TYR A 4 7.53 -24.01 30.18
N THR A 5 8.86 -23.96 30.26
CA THR A 5 9.74 -23.99 29.07
C THR A 5 9.60 -25.32 28.30
N LYS A 6 9.42 -26.46 28.99
CA LYS A 6 9.25 -27.77 28.32
C LYS A 6 7.94 -27.84 27.55
N ASP A 7 6.86 -27.37 28.16
CA ASP A 7 5.54 -27.31 27.55
C ASP A 7 5.54 -26.37 26.34
N LEU A 8 6.25 -25.23 26.45
CA LEU A 8 6.40 -24.26 25.38
C LEU A 8 7.17 -24.82 24.17
N LEU A 9 8.31 -25.47 24.39
CA LEU A 9 9.07 -26.11 23.32
C LEU A 9 8.29 -27.25 22.66
N THR A 10 7.52 -28.01 23.44
CA THR A 10 6.66 -29.07 22.92
C THR A 10 5.57 -28.49 22.02
N ALA A 11 4.87 -27.44 22.48
CA ALA A 11 3.84 -26.74 21.71
C ALA A 11 4.39 -26.12 20.41
N TRP A 12 5.65 -25.67 20.42
CA TRP A 12 6.32 -25.13 19.24
C TRP A 12 6.82 -26.19 18.25
N GLY A 13 6.73 -27.47 18.61
CA GLY A 13 7.22 -28.58 17.79
C GLY A 13 8.73 -28.79 17.86
N PHE A 14 9.35 -28.47 19.00
CA PHE A 14 10.78 -28.63 19.29
C PHE A 14 11.04 -29.66 20.41
N ALA A 15 10.13 -30.63 20.59
CA ALA A 15 10.26 -31.66 21.62
C ALA A 15 11.59 -32.43 21.53
N ASP A 16 12.07 -32.71 20.32
CA ASP A 16 13.33 -33.42 20.06
C ASP A 16 14.58 -32.66 20.57
N PHE A 17 14.48 -31.34 20.77
CA PHE A 17 15.58 -30.50 21.26
C PHE A 17 15.53 -30.28 22.78
N ILE A 18 14.46 -30.70 23.46
CA ILE A 18 14.30 -30.52 24.91
C ILE A 18 15.50 -31.05 25.71
N PRO A 19 16.05 -32.27 25.45
CA PRO A 19 17.19 -32.77 26.22
C PRO A 19 18.39 -31.82 26.20
N ARG A 20 18.60 -31.12 25.07
CA ARG A 20 19.71 -30.18 24.88
C ARG A 20 19.46 -28.84 25.57
N PHE A 21 18.22 -28.37 25.60
CA PHE A 21 17.84 -27.20 26.39
C PHE A 21 17.89 -27.50 27.91
N GLU A 22 17.64 -28.74 28.32
CA GLU A 22 17.81 -29.20 29.70
C GLU A 22 19.28 -29.26 30.11
N GLU A 23 20.15 -29.82 29.27
CA GLU A 23 21.60 -29.93 29.48
C GLU A 23 22.26 -28.55 29.63
N GLU A 24 21.88 -27.59 28.77
CA GLU A 24 22.35 -26.20 28.83
C GLU A 24 21.61 -25.36 29.88
N THR A 25 20.76 -25.99 30.71
CA THR A 25 20.03 -25.36 31.83
C THR A 25 19.11 -24.20 31.45
N ILE A 26 18.63 -24.16 30.21
CA ILE A 26 17.78 -23.06 29.71
C ILE A 26 16.38 -23.14 30.33
N ASP A 27 16.00 -22.08 31.03
CA ASP A 27 14.70 -21.84 31.66
C ASP A 27 13.95 -20.68 30.99
N ALA A 28 12.72 -20.38 31.41
CA ALA A 28 11.88 -19.38 30.73
C ALA A 28 12.53 -17.98 30.69
N ARG A 29 13.34 -17.65 31.70
CA ARG A 29 14.04 -16.37 31.81
C ARG A 29 15.23 -16.32 30.85
N THR A 30 16.04 -17.36 30.80
CA THR A 30 17.21 -17.46 29.92
C THR A 30 16.80 -17.69 28.46
N LEU A 31 15.67 -18.37 28.21
CA LEU A 31 15.04 -18.51 26.90
C LEU A 31 14.77 -17.13 26.25
N ARG A 32 14.33 -16.16 27.07
CA ARG A 32 14.11 -14.77 26.64
C ARG A 32 15.41 -14.06 26.23
N GLY A 33 16.55 -14.48 26.76
CA GLY A 33 17.87 -13.88 26.50
C GLY A 33 18.62 -14.46 25.30
N LEU A 34 18.16 -15.59 24.74
CA LEU A 34 18.94 -16.32 23.73
C LEU A 34 19.30 -15.46 22.51
N ASN A 35 20.60 -15.41 22.23
CA ASN A 35 21.18 -14.76 21.06
C ASN A 35 21.37 -15.75 19.89
N GLU A 36 21.71 -15.23 18.71
CA GLU A 36 21.80 -16.03 17.49
C GLU A 36 22.86 -17.15 17.59
N ASN A 37 23.98 -16.90 18.27
CA ASN A 37 25.05 -17.89 18.42
C ASN A 37 24.64 -19.03 19.35
N GLU A 38 23.90 -18.74 20.41
CA GLU A 38 23.35 -19.74 21.35
C GLU A 38 22.27 -20.59 20.67
N ILE A 39 21.40 -19.98 19.86
CA ILE A 39 20.40 -20.71 19.07
C ILE A 39 21.07 -21.65 18.06
N ILE A 40 22.20 -21.22 17.47
CA ILE A 40 23.01 -22.05 16.56
C ILE A 40 23.54 -23.30 17.26
N GLN A 41 23.96 -23.17 18.52
CA GLN A 41 24.47 -24.29 19.32
C GLN A 41 23.36 -25.26 19.74
N LEU A 42 22.18 -24.74 20.08
CA LEU A 42 21.04 -25.55 20.53
C LEU A 42 20.35 -26.28 19.37
N ILE A 43 20.22 -25.63 18.21
CA ILE A 43 19.47 -26.16 17.07
C ILE A 43 20.37 -26.11 15.81
N PRO A 44 21.02 -27.21 15.41
CA PRO A 44 21.97 -27.17 14.28
C PRO A 44 21.31 -26.97 12.91
N ASN A 45 20.06 -27.42 12.74
CA ASN A 45 19.37 -27.36 11.44
C ASN A 45 18.87 -25.94 11.14
N ILE A 46 19.33 -25.37 10.02
CA ILE A 46 19.05 -23.97 9.64
C ILE A 46 17.55 -23.67 9.45
N GLY A 47 16.76 -24.64 9.00
CA GLY A 47 15.31 -24.48 8.84
C GLY A 47 14.59 -24.45 10.18
N MET A 48 14.97 -25.35 11.09
CA MET A 48 14.42 -25.41 12.45
C MET A 48 14.81 -24.16 13.26
N ARG A 49 16.03 -23.64 13.09
CA ARG A 49 16.46 -22.36 13.69
C ARG A 49 15.59 -21.19 13.28
N SER A 50 15.34 -21.06 11.97
CA SER A 50 14.53 -19.95 11.48
C SER A 50 13.10 -20.00 12.03
N ARG A 51 12.54 -21.20 12.19
CA ARG A 51 11.21 -21.39 12.77
C ARG A 51 11.20 -21.06 14.27
N PHE A 52 12.21 -21.53 15.01
CA PHE A 52 12.38 -21.25 16.43
C PHE A 52 12.50 -19.74 16.69
N ARG A 53 13.32 -19.02 15.92
CA ARG A 53 13.54 -17.57 16.08
C ARG A 53 12.24 -16.77 15.97
N ASN A 54 11.43 -17.07 14.94
CA ASN A 54 10.16 -16.38 14.74
C ASN A 54 9.18 -16.62 15.90
N LEU A 55 9.13 -17.85 16.44
CA LEU A 55 8.27 -18.19 17.57
C LEU A 55 8.76 -17.53 18.86
N LEU A 56 10.08 -17.53 19.09
CA LEU A 56 10.71 -16.89 20.23
C LEU A 56 10.48 -15.37 20.23
N GLU A 57 10.58 -14.70 19.07
CA GLU A 57 10.28 -13.27 18.94
C GLU A 57 8.80 -12.94 19.19
N SER A 58 7.88 -13.78 18.70
CA SER A 58 6.44 -13.63 18.97
C SER A 58 6.15 -13.75 20.47
N TRP A 59 6.71 -14.77 21.11
CA TRP A 59 6.52 -15.01 22.54
C TRP A 59 7.13 -13.90 23.41
N LYS A 60 8.29 -13.35 23.01
CA LYS A 60 8.86 -12.14 23.65
C LYS A 60 7.93 -10.94 23.54
N ALA A 61 7.29 -10.74 22.39
CA ALA A 61 6.35 -9.64 22.20
C ALA A 61 5.08 -9.81 23.06
N ASP A 62 4.58 -11.04 23.17
CA ASP A 62 3.41 -11.35 24.01
C ASP A 62 3.70 -11.13 25.49
N MET A 63 4.89 -11.53 25.98
CA MET A 63 5.31 -11.30 27.37
C MET A 63 5.60 -9.82 27.68
N ASN A 64 6.13 -9.06 26.71
CA ASN A 64 6.33 -7.61 26.84
C ASN A 64 5.02 -6.82 26.83
N SER A 65 3.92 -7.43 26.37
CA SER A 65 2.59 -6.81 26.39
C SER A 65 1.86 -6.97 27.74
N ALA A 66 2.38 -7.79 28.64
CA ALA A 66 1.76 -8.09 29.94
C ALA A 66 2.26 -7.22 31.11
N ASP A 67 3.38 -6.50 30.95
CA ASP A 67 3.92 -5.57 31.96
C ASP A 67 4.04 -4.16 31.37
N LEU A 68 3.07 -3.27 31.68
CA LEU A 68 3.18 -1.81 31.92
C LEU A 68 1.78 -1.13 31.92
N PRO A 69 1.60 0.03 32.58
CA PRO A 69 0.44 0.37 33.39
C PRO A 69 -0.64 1.23 32.71
N ALA A 70 -1.74 1.40 33.46
CA ALA A 70 -3.09 1.89 33.13
C ALA A 70 -3.28 3.24 32.39
N ASP A 71 -2.25 3.89 31.84
CA ASP A 71 -2.35 5.25 31.30
C ASP A 71 -2.45 5.35 29.76
N GLN A 72 -2.58 4.21 29.05
CA GLN A 72 -2.75 4.20 27.58
C GLN A 72 -4.19 3.96 27.09
N ASN A 73 -5.14 3.66 27.99
CA ASN A 73 -6.56 3.58 27.62
C ASN A 73 -7.18 4.95 27.27
N ALA A 74 -6.58 6.05 27.72
CA ALA A 74 -6.96 7.39 27.30
C ALA A 74 -6.63 7.64 25.82
N SER A 75 -5.52 7.11 25.31
CA SER A 75 -5.04 7.44 23.96
C SER A 75 -5.71 6.62 22.85
N LEU A 76 -6.18 5.39 23.14
CA LEU A 76 -6.98 4.58 22.21
C LEU A 76 -8.43 5.06 22.12
N SER A 77 -9.00 5.52 23.24
CA SER A 77 -10.35 6.11 23.27
C SER A 77 -10.40 7.43 22.52
N ASN A 78 -9.36 8.28 22.67
CA ASN A 78 -9.26 9.56 21.97
C ASN A 78 -9.08 9.43 20.44
N LEU A 79 -8.31 8.43 19.97
CA LEU A 79 -8.11 8.20 18.53
C LEU A 79 -9.35 7.58 17.83
N LEU A 80 -10.21 6.88 18.59
CA LEU A 80 -11.49 6.37 18.09
C LEU A 80 -12.57 7.47 18.08
N GLU A 81 -12.58 8.36 19.08
CA GLU A 81 -13.48 9.53 19.08
C GLU A 81 -13.16 10.55 17.98
N GLU A 82 -11.89 10.80 17.65
CA GLU A 82 -11.50 11.73 16.57
C GLU A 82 -11.89 11.22 15.17
N ALA A 83 -11.94 9.89 14.97
CA ALA A 83 -12.45 9.28 13.75
C ALA A 83 -13.98 9.40 13.62
N GLU A 84 -14.70 9.49 14.75
CA GLU A 84 -16.16 9.62 14.82
C GLU A 84 -16.67 11.08 14.88
N ARG A 85 -15.79 12.07 15.15
CA ARG A 85 -16.10 13.51 15.07
C ARG A 85 -16.05 14.09 13.65
N ASN A 86 -15.42 13.41 12.70
CA ASN A 86 -15.21 13.89 11.32
C ASN A 86 -16.32 13.49 10.31
N GLU A 87 -17.49 13.07 10.76
CA GLU A 87 -18.71 12.97 9.94
C GLU A 87 -19.66 14.14 10.28
N PRO A 88 -20.32 14.77 9.29
CA PRO A 88 -21.07 15.99 9.51
C PRO A 88 -22.21 15.78 10.50
N SER A 89 -22.29 16.70 11.45
CA SER A 89 -23.36 16.79 12.44
C SER A 89 -24.71 16.98 11.74
N VAL A 90 -25.57 15.97 11.79
CA VAL A 90 -27.01 16.20 11.63
C VAL A 90 -27.46 16.88 12.93
N SER A 91 -27.80 18.16 12.84
CA SER A 91 -28.41 18.90 13.93
C SER A 91 -29.70 18.19 14.37
N GLY A 92 -29.70 17.65 15.59
CA GLY A 92 -30.92 17.26 16.29
C GLY A 92 -31.13 15.77 16.59
N VAL A 93 -30.10 15.02 17.04
CA VAL A 93 -30.33 13.83 17.89
C VAL A 93 -29.20 13.77 18.93
N GLN A 94 -29.55 13.80 20.22
CA GLN A 94 -28.61 13.65 21.33
C GLN A 94 -27.87 12.30 21.20
N ARG A 95 -26.53 12.32 21.10
CA ARG A 95 -25.70 11.12 21.28
C ARG A 95 -25.68 10.78 22.77
N THR A 96 -26.45 9.76 23.17
CA THR A 96 -26.24 9.07 24.45
C THR A 96 -25.20 7.98 24.23
N SER A 97 -24.06 8.09 24.92
CA SER A 97 -22.95 7.13 24.90
C SER A 97 -23.25 5.93 25.82
N VAL A 98 -24.22 5.11 25.45
CA VAL A 98 -24.43 3.79 26.08
C VAL A 98 -24.04 2.73 25.04
N PRO A 99 -23.16 1.76 25.35
CA PRO A 99 -22.95 0.59 24.51
C PRO A 99 -24.26 -0.18 24.42
N GLU A 100 -25.02 0.06 23.36
CA GLU A 100 -26.32 -0.56 23.16
C GLU A 100 -26.14 -2.08 22.94
N GLU A 101 -26.80 -2.88 23.80
CA GLU A 101 -26.67 -4.34 23.86
C GLU A 101 -27.24 -4.98 22.59
N PHE A 102 -26.38 -5.58 21.75
CA PHE A 102 -26.84 -6.60 20.81
C PHE A 102 -27.16 -7.86 21.61
N PRO A 103 -28.41 -8.36 21.60
CA PRO A 103 -28.75 -9.58 22.30
C PRO A 103 -27.97 -10.76 21.71
N PRO A 104 -27.50 -11.70 22.53
CA PRO A 104 -26.78 -12.88 22.05
C PRO A 104 -27.66 -13.73 21.15
N GLY A 105 -27.07 -14.34 20.11
CA GLY A 105 -27.76 -15.26 19.20
C GLY A 105 -28.48 -14.58 18.02
N ILE A 106 -28.25 -13.28 17.82
CA ILE A 106 -28.92 -12.50 16.80
C ILE A 106 -28.64 -13.01 15.38
N CYS A 107 -27.46 -13.61 15.15
CA CYS A 107 -27.12 -14.21 13.86
C CYS A 107 -28.09 -15.34 13.49
N ARG A 108 -28.41 -16.20 14.45
CA ARG A 108 -29.32 -17.34 14.25
C ARG A 108 -30.73 -16.86 13.93
N ASP A 109 -31.20 -15.84 14.65
CA ASP A 109 -32.53 -15.26 14.45
C ASP A 109 -32.69 -14.69 13.04
N TYR A 110 -31.69 -13.97 12.53
CA TYR A 110 -31.74 -13.42 11.17
C TYR A 110 -31.66 -14.50 10.10
N LEU A 111 -30.88 -15.57 10.32
CA LEU A 111 -30.85 -16.71 9.41
C LEU A 111 -32.21 -17.44 9.36
N LEU A 112 -32.89 -17.62 10.49
CA LEU A 112 -34.19 -18.30 10.55
C LEU A 112 -35.33 -17.56 9.84
N LYS A 113 -35.18 -16.26 9.58
CA LYS A 113 -36.21 -15.44 8.89
C LYS A 113 -36.32 -15.72 7.41
N THR A 114 -35.28 -16.27 6.78
CA THR A 114 -35.26 -16.47 5.33
C THR A 114 -35.15 -17.94 4.97
N GLN A 115 -35.71 -18.33 3.83
CA GLN A 115 -35.60 -19.71 3.34
C GLN A 115 -34.14 -20.10 3.06
N LEU A 116 -33.35 -19.15 2.57
CA LEU A 116 -31.91 -19.34 2.34
C LEU A 116 -31.15 -19.51 3.67
N GLY A 117 -31.44 -18.71 4.69
CA GLY A 117 -30.78 -18.88 5.99
C GLY A 117 -31.15 -20.20 6.67
N ARG A 118 -32.40 -20.66 6.55
CA ARG A 118 -32.81 -22.00 7.01
C ARG A 118 -32.09 -23.13 6.27
N SER A 119 -31.89 -23.02 4.96
CA SER A 119 -31.14 -24.03 4.20
C SER A 119 -29.66 -24.04 4.57
N LEU A 120 -29.05 -22.87 4.85
CA LEU A 120 -27.69 -22.79 5.37
C LEU A 120 -27.55 -23.46 6.75
N LEU A 121 -28.52 -23.23 7.64
CA LEU A 121 -28.56 -23.88 8.96
C LEU A 121 -28.73 -25.40 8.87
N ALA A 122 -29.53 -25.89 7.91
CA ALA A 122 -29.68 -27.32 7.65
C ALA A 122 -28.38 -27.92 7.09
N LYS A 123 -27.79 -27.26 6.07
CA LYS A 123 -26.53 -27.67 5.45
C LYS A 123 -25.39 -27.77 6.46
N ALA A 124 -25.30 -26.81 7.39
CA ALA A 124 -24.29 -26.79 8.45
C ALA A 124 -24.34 -27.99 9.41
N LYS A 125 -25.48 -28.70 9.49
CA LYS A 125 -25.59 -29.93 10.28
C LYS A 125 -25.03 -31.15 9.58
N GLU A 126 -24.99 -31.13 8.25
CA GLU A 126 -24.64 -32.28 7.41
C GLU A 126 -23.24 -32.14 6.79
N GLN A 127 -22.81 -30.91 6.50
CA GLN A 127 -21.58 -30.60 5.76
C GLN A 127 -20.95 -29.29 6.23
N GLU A 128 -19.64 -29.16 6.01
CA GLU A 128 -18.94 -27.88 6.19
C GLU A 128 -19.43 -26.83 5.18
N ILE A 129 -19.53 -25.59 5.63
CA ILE A 129 -19.97 -24.48 4.79
C ILE A 129 -18.84 -23.92 3.93
N VAL A 130 -19.11 -23.66 2.65
CA VAL A 130 -18.12 -23.12 1.71
C VAL A 130 -18.07 -21.58 1.75
N GLU A 131 -17.14 -20.98 1.02
CA GLU A 131 -16.97 -19.51 1.02
C GLU A 131 -18.22 -18.75 0.60
N GLU A 132 -18.98 -19.26 -0.37
CA GLU A 132 -20.22 -18.62 -0.82
C GLU A 132 -21.31 -18.69 0.26
N ASP A 133 -21.38 -19.78 1.04
CA ASP A 133 -22.31 -19.92 2.16
C ASP A 133 -22.00 -18.89 3.25
N ARG A 134 -20.70 -18.69 3.59
CA ARG A 134 -20.25 -17.67 4.55
C ARG A 134 -20.65 -16.26 4.11
N LYS A 135 -20.52 -15.97 2.82
CA LYS A 135 -20.93 -14.69 2.23
C LYS A 135 -22.44 -14.48 2.30
N ASN A 136 -23.22 -15.51 1.97
CA ASN A 136 -24.68 -15.45 2.06
C ASN A 136 -25.17 -15.27 3.50
N ALA A 137 -24.61 -16.01 4.46
CA ALA A 137 -24.91 -15.83 5.88
C ALA A 137 -24.61 -14.41 6.35
N SER A 138 -23.45 -13.86 5.96
CA SER A 138 -23.05 -12.50 6.31
C SER A 138 -23.98 -11.43 5.73
N VAL A 139 -24.46 -11.61 4.49
CA VAL A 139 -25.44 -10.71 3.88
C VAL A 139 -26.76 -10.74 4.65
N LEU A 140 -27.27 -11.93 4.98
CA LEU A 140 -28.52 -12.08 5.73
C LEU A 140 -28.48 -11.44 7.12
N VAL A 141 -27.37 -11.61 7.85
CA VAL A 141 -27.19 -11.01 9.17
C VAL A 141 -27.15 -9.48 9.08
N ILE A 142 -26.35 -8.94 8.16
CA ILE A 142 -26.26 -7.49 7.97
C ILE A 142 -27.57 -6.88 7.48
N ASP A 143 -28.27 -7.57 6.57
CA ASP A 143 -29.57 -7.14 6.08
C ASP A 143 -30.58 -7.07 7.22
N GLY A 144 -30.62 -8.09 8.06
CA GLY A 144 -31.50 -8.11 9.24
C GLY A 144 -31.22 -6.98 10.24
N ILE A 145 -29.94 -6.62 10.44
CA ILE A 145 -29.55 -5.50 11.32
C ILE A 145 -29.97 -4.15 10.70
N LEU A 146 -29.66 -3.93 9.43
CA LEU A 146 -29.86 -2.64 8.78
C LEU A 146 -31.28 -2.43 8.23
N GLU A 147 -32.10 -3.47 8.11
CA GLU A 147 -33.53 -3.34 7.79
C GLU A 147 -34.33 -2.75 8.95
N LYS A 148 -33.96 -3.07 10.19
CA LYS A 148 -34.56 -2.45 11.39
C LYS A 148 -34.14 -0.98 11.52
N GLU A 149 -32.88 -0.67 11.21
CA GLU A 149 -32.34 0.67 11.34
C GLU A 149 -31.29 0.96 10.23
N PRO A 150 -31.71 1.56 9.10
CA PRO A 150 -30.82 1.80 7.95
C PRO A 150 -29.62 2.71 8.22
N SER A 151 -29.76 3.64 9.17
CA SER A 151 -28.70 4.58 9.60
C SER A 151 -27.69 3.97 10.56
N ARG A 152 -27.91 2.74 11.03
CA ARG A 152 -27.10 2.15 12.10
C ARG A 152 -25.63 1.99 11.71
N LEU A 153 -24.77 2.44 12.62
CA LEU A 153 -23.33 2.26 12.52
C LEU A 153 -22.93 0.99 13.28
N ILE A 154 -22.31 0.04 12.57
CA ILE A 154 -21.83 -1.20 13.18
C ILE A 154 -20.34 -1.01 13.48
N GLN A 155 -19.99 -1.02 14.77
CA GLN A 155 -18.61 -0.89 15.23
C GLN A 155 -17.83 -2.21 15.04
N SER A 156 -16.50 -2.11 15.04
CA SER A 156 -15.60 -3.27 14.88
C SER A 156 -15.84 -4.37 15.93
N ALA A 157 -16.08 -3.99 17.18
CA ALA A 157 -16.38 -4.93 18.26
C ALA A 157 -17.67 -5.73 18.00
N VAL A 158 -18.67 -5.11 17.37
CA VAL A 158 -19.92 -5.77 16.99
C VAL A 158 -19.65 -6.76 15.85
N PHE A 159 -18.86 -6.38 14.85
CA PHE A 159 -18.47 -7.31 13.78
C PHE A 159 -17.70 -8.54 14.29
N GLN A 160 -16.83 -8.37 15.29
CA GLN A 160 -16.14 -9.50 15.94
C GLN A 160 -17.13 -10.41 16.68
N ARG A 161 -18.09 -9.84 17.42
CA ARG A 161 -19.13 -10.63 18.08
C ARG A 161 -19.97 -11.43 17.08
N LEU A 162 -20.43 -10.80 16.00
CA LEU A 162 -21.18 -11.48 14.93
C LEU A 162 -20.36 -12.61 14.27
N ALA A 163 -19.06 -12.39 14.08
CA ALA A 163 -18.17 -13.43 13.54
C ALA A 163 -18.05 -14.63 14.48
N ASN A 164 -17.97 -14.39 15.80
CA ASN A 164 -17.93 -15.46 16.80
C ASN A 164 -19.26 -16.24 16.85
N GLU A 165 -20.40 -15.55 16.87
CA GLU A 165 -21.71 -16.21 16.81
C GLU A 165 -21.89 -17.05 15.54
N LEU A 166 -21.41 -16.57 14.39
CA LEU A 166 -21.45 -17.34 13.15
C LEU A 166 -20.55 -18.58 13.21
N CYS A 167 -19.42 -18.53 13.92
CA CYS A 167 -18.59 -19.70 14.15
C CYS A 167 -19.24 -20.73 15.09
N GLU A 168 -20.04 -20.29 16.06
CA GLU A 168 -20.86 -21.19 16.88
C GLU A 168 -21.96 -21.87 16.04
N ILE A 169 -22.56 -21.14 15.09
CA ILE A 169 -23.58 -21.68 14.17
C ILE A 169 -22.97 -22.60 13.11
N PHE A 170 -21.74 -22.31 12.68
CA PHE A 170 -21.02 -23.01 11.62
C PHE A 170 -19.70 -23.59 12.14
N PRO A 171 -19.76 -24.75 12.83
CA PRO A 171 -18.57 -25.43 13.33
C PRO A 171 -17.55 -25.68 12.21
N GLY A 172 -16.25 -25.55 12.52
CA GLY A 172 -15.16 -25.70 11.53
C GLY A 172 -14.76 -24.41 10.81
N THR A 173 -15.44 -23.28 11.09
CA THR A 173 -15.04 -21.96 10.59
C THR A 173 -14.25 -21.16 11.62
N SER A 174 -13.36 -20.27 11.15
CA SER A 174 -12.64 -19.31 12.00
C SER A 174 -13.34 -17.95 11.98
N PRO A 175 -13.37 -17.17 13.08
CA PRO A 175 -13.93 -15.82 13.08
C PRO A 175 -13.31 -14.91 12.00
N ALA A 176 -12.01 -15.11 11.71
CA ALA A 176 -11.28 -14.43 10.64
C ALA A 176 -11.85 -14.68 9.23
N SER A 177 -12.59 -15.78 9.04
CA SER A 177 -13.28 -16.08 7.78
C SER A 177 -14.53 -15.21 7.54
N PHE A 178 -15.07 -14.59 8.60
CA PHE A 178 -16.24 -13.70 8.55
C PHE A 178 -15.86 -12.22 8.71
N PHE A 179 -14.87 -11.91 9.56
CA PHE A 179 -14.39 -10.55 9.79
C PHE A 179 -12.91 -10.51 10.21
N LEU A 180 -12.14 -9.63 9.55
CA LEU A 180 -10.74 -9.34 9.86
C LEU A 180 -10.63 -7.92 10.42
N THR A 181 -10.16 -7.81 11.65
CA THR A 181 -9.74 -6.53 12.26
C THR A 181 -8.37 -6.11 11.77
N PHE A 182 -8.02 -4.85 12.03
CA PHE A 182 -6.70 -4.32 11.72
C PHE A 182 -5.61 -5.19 12.33
N LEU A 183 -4.60 -5.52 11.53
CA LEU A 183 -3.30 -5.91 12.05
C LEU A 183 -2.50 -4.62 12.30
N PRO A 184 -1.83 -4.48 13.47
CA PRO A 184 -0.94 -3.36 13.71
C PRO A 184 0.17 -3.33 12.65
N LYS A 185 0.60 -2.11 12.28
CA LYS A 185 1.70 -1.90 11.34
C LYS A 185 2.99 -2.42 11.98
N THR A 186 3.46 -3.59 11.56
CA THR A 186 4.82 -4.05 11.88
C THR A 186 5.80 -3.52 10.81
N PRO A 187 7.11 -3.47 11.09
CA PRO A 187 8.12 -3.05 10.10
C PRO A 187 8.10 -3.87 8.79
N PHE A 188 7.46 -5.04 8.80
CA PHE A 188 7.44 -6.01 7.71
C PHE A 188 6.05 -6.26 7.09
N GLN A 189 4.97 -5.67 7.62
CA GLN A 189 3.62 -5.79 7.04
C GLN A 189 2.88 -4.45 6.98
N HIS A 190 2.29 -4.16 5.81
CA HIS A 190 1.43 -3.01 5.63
C HIS A 190 0.12 -3.16 6.42
N GLN A 191 -0.39 -2.05 6.95
CA GLN A 191 -1.71 -1.99 7.59
C GLN A 191 -2.77 -2.57 6.64
N ARG A 192 -3.43 -3.65 7.06
CA ARG A 192 -4.56 -4.23 6.33
C ARG A 192 -5.83 -3.55 6.81
N ASN A 193 -6.61 -3.00 5.88
CA ASN A 193 -7.93 -2.43 6.16
C ASN A 193 -8.88 -3.52 6.68
N LEU A 194 -9.92 -3.10 7.42
CA LEU A 194 -11.04 -3.96 7.78
C LEU A 194 -11.56 -4.72 6.55
N SER A 195 -11.72 -6.03 6.70
CA SER A 195 -12.10 -6.89 5.59
C SER A 195 -12.92 -8.08 6.08
N GLY A 196 -13.42 -8.87 5.15
CA GLY A 196 -14.24 -10.04 5.44
C GLY A 196 -15.69 -9.91 4.93
N PRO A 197 -16.40 -11.04 4.79
CA PRO A 197 -17.78 -11.10 4.34
C PRO A 197 -18.75 -10.15 5.05
N LEU A 198 -18.70 -10.04 6.38
CA LEU A 198 -19.60 -9.18 7.16
C LEU A 198 -19.41 -7.69 6.82
N TYR A 199 -18.16 -7.23 6.81
CA TYR A 199 -17.85 -5.84 6.47
C TYR A 199 -18.20 -5.51 5.01
N LYS A 200 -17.91 -6.42 4.07
CA LYS A 200 -18.26 -6.24 2.66
C LYS A 200 -19.78 -6.17 2.45
N ALA A 201 -20.55 -7.00 3.16
CA ALA A 201 -22.01 -6.95 3.14
C ALA A 201 -22.53 -5.61 3.68
N TYR A 202 -21.99 -5.14 4.79
CA TYR A 202 -22.33 -3.84 5.40
C TYR A 202 -22.11 -2.67 4.44
N VAL A 203 -20.92 -2.56 3.84
CA VAL A 203 -20.61 -1.49 2.89
C VAL A 203 -21.56 -1.51 1.70
N LYS A 204 -21.80 -2.70 1.11
CA LYS A 204 -22.70 -2.84 -0.05
C LYS A 204 -24.15 -2.47 0.29
N LYS A 205 -24.67 -2.89 1.45
CA LYS A 205 -26.05 -2.57 1.86
C LYS A 205 -26.22 -1.08 2.13
N ARG A 206 -25.25 -0.43 2.79
CA ARG A 206 -25.26 1.04 2.95
C ARG A 206 -25.18 1.78 1.63
N ASP A 207 -24.34 1.32 0.70
CA ASP A 207 -24.27 1.90 -0.64
C ASP A 207 -25.58 1.74 -1.41
N LYS A 208 -26.29 0.61 -1.23
CA LYS A 208 -27.64 0.41 -1.79
C LYS A 208 -28.61 1.43 -1.20
N PHE A 209 -28.60 1.65 0.12
CA PHE A 209 -29.45 2.66 0.77
C PHE A 209 -29.12 4.10 0.35
N ARG A 210 -27.85 4.42 0.11
CA ARG A 210 -27.46 5.72 -0.46
C ARG A 210 -28.00 5.91 -1.88
N LYS A 211 -27.91 4.88 -2.72
CA LYS A 211 -28.44 4.91 -4.09
C LYS A 211 -29.96 5.01 -4.13
N SER A 212 -30.66 4.44 -3.15
CA SER A 212 -32.11 4.53 -3.03
C SER A 212 -32.59 5.74 -2.23
N GLY A 213 -31.70 6.65 -1.82
CA GLY A 213 -32.04 7.87 -1.07
C GLY A 213 -32.44 7.64 0.40
N VAL A 214 -32.33 6.42 0.92
CA VAL A 214 -32.62 6.08 2.33
C VAL A 214 -31.52 6.60 3.25
N LEU A 215 -30.29 6.72 2.75
CA LEU A 215 -29.17 7.34 3.45
C LEU A 215 -28.64 8.54 2.66
N PRO A 216 -28.07 9.57 3.34
CA PRO A 216 -27.45 10.69 2.66
C PRO A 216 -26.27 10.22 1.79
N PRO A 217 -25.97 10.93 0.68
CA PRO A 217 -24.81 10.63 -0.14
C PRO A 217 -23.55 10.69 0.72
N SER A 218 -22.66 9.72 0.54
CA SER A 218 -21.35 9.75 1.21
C SER A 218 -20.65 11.08 0.86
N SER A 219 -19.92 11.68 1.81
CA SER A 219 -19.08 12.86 1.58
C SER A 219 -18.09 12.69 0.42
N ARG A 220 -17.78 11.44 0.03
CA ARG A 220 -17.02 11.09 -1.19
C ARG A 220 -17.78 11.29 -2.51
N SER A 221 -19.09 11.45 -2.46
CA SER A 221 -19.99 11.57 -3.61
C SER A 221 -20.65 12.95 -3.72
N ALA A 222 -20.68 13.73 -2.64
CA ALA A 222 -21.25 15.09 -2.64
C ALA A 222 -20.46 16.08 -3.52
N SER A 223 -19.21 15.76 -3.89
CA SER A 223 -18.41 16.55 -4.82
C SER A 223 -18.76 16.32 -6.30
N SER A 224 -19.72 15.44 -6.63
CA SER A 224 -20.06 15.13 -8.03
C SER A 224 -21.34 15.79 -8.56
N SER A 225 -22.08 16.54 -7.75
CA SER A 225 -23.36 17.16 -8.16
C SER A 225 -23.29 18.68 -8.40
N ARG A 226 -22.10 19.30 -8.33
CA ARG A 226 -21.89 20.72 -8.66
C ARG A 226 -20.68 20.91 -9.57
N SER A 227 -20.87 20.71 -10.87
CA SER A 227 -20.26 21.51 -11.95
C SER A 227 -20.47 20.82 -13.30
N SER A 228 -21.46 21.34 -14.03
CA SER A 228 -21.51 21.25 -15.48
C SER A 228 -20.53 22.27 -16.06
N SER A 229 -19.26 21.90 -16.19
CA SER A 229 -18.36 22.53 -17.17
C SER A 229 -17.21 21.59 -17.51
N LYS A 230 -16.95 21.48 -18.81
CA LYS A 230 -15.89 20.68 -19.44
C LYS A 230 -14.52 21.04 -18.89
N SER A 231 -13.84 20.06 -18.29
CA SER A 231 -12.46 19.66 -18.63
C SER A 231 -11.96 18.62 -17.63
N THR A 232 -11.62 17.43 -18.13
CA THR A 232 -10.90 16.35 -17.42
C THR A 232 -9.59 16.85 -16.82
N PRO A 233 -9.17 16.34 -15.64
CA PRO A 233 -8.09 15.36 -15.68
C PRO A 233 -8.20 14.20 -14.66
N THR A 234 -7.52 13.13 -15.04
CA THR A 234 -7.35 11.86 -14.32
C THR A 234 -5.92 11.83 -13.77
N SER A 235 -5.71 11.53 -12.47
CA SER A 235 -4.68 10.56 -12.04
C SER A 235 -4.74 10.28 -10.54
N GLY A 236 -4.40 9.04 -10.18
CA GLY A 236 -4.45 8.46 -8.84
C GLY A 236 -3.35 8.98 -7.91
N ARG A 237 -3.78 9.26 -6.68
CA ARG A 237 -3.02 9.89 -5.60
C ARG A 237 -2.20 8.84 -4.83
N SER A 238 -0.89 9.06 -4.72
CA SER A 238 -0.09 8.53 -3.62
C SER A 238 -0.45 9.27 -2.34
N SER A 239 -0.40 8.58 -1.21
CA SER A 239 -0.76 9.08 0.12
C SER A 239 0.22 10.15 0.61
N LEU A 240 0.04 11.39 0.18
CA LEU A 240 0.47 12.58 0.92
C LEU A 240 -0.78 13.18 1.56
N LYS A 241 -0.73 13.43 2.87
CA LYS A 241 -1.81 14.08 3.62
C LYS A 241 -2.23 15.33 2.85
N ARG A 242 -3.51 15.37 2.45
CA ARG A 242 -4.14 16.57 1.91
C ARG A 242 -4.10 17.63 3.01
N ALA A 243 -3.16 18.56 2.92
CA ALA A 243 -3.35 19.86 3.56
C ALA A 243 -4.61 20.48 2.95
N GLU A 244 -5.45 21.09 3.79
CA GLU A 244 -6.59 21.87 3.32
C GLU A 244 -6.06 22.92 2.32
N ALA A 245 -6.80 23.10 1.22
CA ALA A 245 -6.43 24.07 0.19
C ALA A 245 -6.29 25.45 0.84
N PRO A 246 -5.15 26.15 0.70
CA PRO A 246 -5.02 27.49 1.24
C PRO A 246 -6.02 28.41 0.53
N ASP A 247 -6.75 29.20 1.30
CA ASP A 247 -7.50 30.34 0.81
C ASP A 247 -6.56 31.23 -0.03
N PRO A 248 -6.92 31.62 -1.27
CA PRO A 248 -6.07 32.44 -2.16
C PRO A 248 -5.61 33.80 -1.58
N THR A 249 -6.05 34.16 -0.38
CA THR A 249 -5.64 35.34 0.42
C THR A 249 -4.53 35.03 1.46
N SER A 250 -4.03 33.80 1.58
CA SER A 250 -3.13 33.36 2.67
C SER A 250 -1.61 33.51 2.42
N TYR A 251 -1.17 33.85 1.21
CA TYR A 251 0.28 33.97 0.92
C TYR A 251 0.80 35.33 1.37
N THR A 252 2.04 35.38 1.86
CA THR A 252 2.73 36.66 2.01
C THR A 252 2.92 37.30 0.64
N GLU A 253 2.91 38.64 0.56
CA GLU A 253 3.14 39.36 -0.70
C GLU A 253 4.49 39.00 -1.32
N GLU A 254 5.49 38.67 -0.49
CA GLU A 254 6.81 38.19 -0.90
C GLU A 254 6.72 36.82 -1.60
N THR A 255 5.98 35.87 -1.01
CA THR A 255 5.75 34.54 -1.61
C THR A 255 4.98 34.64 -2.92
N ARG A 256 3.95 35.50 -2.98
CA ARG A 256 3.18 35.75 -4.21
C ARG A 256 4.06 36.34 -5.32
N THR A 257 4.91 37.30 -4.97
CA THR A 257 5.86 37.90 -5.90
C THR A 257 6.86 36.87 -6.43
N ALA A 258 7.40 36.02 -5.56
CA ALA A 258 8.33 34.96 -5.94
C ALA A 258 7.67 33.91 -6.85
N LEU A 259 6.43 33.48 -6.56
CA LEU A 259 5.69 32.56 -7.42
C LEU A 259 5.41 33.15 -8.80
N ASN A 260 4.92 34.40 -8.85
CA ASN A 260 4.67 35.10 -10.12
C ASN A 260 5.95 35.22 -10.96
N PHE A 261 7.09 35.48 -10.31
CA PHE A 261 8.39 35.49 -10.99
C PHE A 261 8.68 34.13 -11.61
N LEU A 262 8.54 33.03 -10.87
CA LEU A 262 8.83 31.67 -11.34
C LEU A 262 7.88 31.17 -12.44
N GLU A 263 6.66 31.70 -12.51
CA GLU A 263 5.70 31.35 -13.56
C GLU A 263 6.04 31.99 -14.91
N THR A 264 6.75 33.12 -14.89
CA THR A 264 6.98 33.96 -16.08
C THR A 264 8.44 34.04 -16.50
N ASN A 265 9.39 33.86 -15.56
CA ASN A 265 10.81 34.08 -15.78
C ASN A 265 11.62 32.79 -15.59
N VAL A 266 12.67 32.67 -16.40
CA VAL A 266 13.66 31.58 -16.31
C VAL A 266 15.08 32.08 -16.03
N TYR A 267 15.28 33.40 -16.01
CA TYR A 267 16.53 34.08 -15.70
C TYR A 267 16.26 35.41 -14.97
N PRO A 268 17.22 35.93 -14.18
CA PRO A 268 18.55 35.37 -13.89
C PRO A 268 18.48 34.12 -13.02
N TRP A 269 19.34 33.13 -13.29
CA TRP A 269 19.24 31.79 -12.68
C TRP A 269 19.37 31.81 -11.16
N LYS A 270 20.21 32.69 -10.62
CA LYS A 270 20.38 32.85 -9.18
C LYS A 270 19.06 33.26 -8.50
N ALA A 271 18.30 34.18 -9.10
CA ALA A 271 17.00 34.58 -8.61
C ALA A 271 15.97 33.44 -8.72
N VAL A 272 16.04 32.63 -9.79
CA VAL A 272 15.21 31.42 -9.91
C VAL A 272 15.49 30.48 -8.75
N GLU A 273 16.75 30.16 -8.44
CA GLU A 273 17.09 29.28 -7.31
C GLU A 273 16.60 29.82 -5.97
N ASP A 274 16.81 31.12 -5.72
CA ASP A 274 16.44 31.74 -4.45
C ASP A 274 14.91 31.78 -4.28
N PHE A 275 14.16 32.18 -5.31
CA PHE A 275 12.70 32.12 -5.28
C PHE A 275 12.16 30.69 -5.27
N TRP A 276 12.83 29.74 -5.92
CA TRP A 276 12.46 28.33 -5.88
C TRP A 276 12.50 27.81 -4.44
N ARG A 277 13.60 28.08 -3.73
CA ARG A 277 13.76 27.72 -2.31
C ARG A 277 12.73 28.39 -1.42
N ALA A 278 12.45 29.68 -1.65
CA ALA A 278 11.49 30.45 -0.85
C ALA A 278 10.04 29.98 -1.00
N THR A 279 9.70 29.34 -2.12
CA THR A 279 8.33 28.93 -2.49
C THR A 279 8.10 27.42 -2.42
N GLU A 280 9.02 26.66 -1.81
CA GLU A 280 8.99 25.19 -1.81
C GLU A 280 7.66 24.62 -1.30
N LYS A 281 7.14 25.15 -0.19
CA LYS A 281 5.92 24.66 0.45
C LYS A 281 4.70 24.84 -0.46
N GLU A 282 4.59 26.02 -1.06
CA GLU A 282 3.50 26.40 -1.95
C GLU A 282 3.57 25.62 -3.25
N ARG A 283 4.77 25.52 -3.84
CA ARG A 283 5.01 24.71 -5.04
C ARG A 283 4.68 23.24 -4.81
N LYS A 284 4.96 22.67 -3.64
CA LYS A 284 4.55 21.29 -3.31
C LYS A 284 3.03 21.14 -3.24
N SER A 285 2.31 22.15 -2.74
CA SER A 285 0.84 22.17 -2.79
C SER A 285 0.34 22.21 -4.22
N ILE A 286 0.89 23.12 -5.04
CA ILE A 286 0.54 23.24 -6.47
C ILE A 286 0.80 21.92 -7.20
N LEU A 287 1.94 21.27 -6.94
CA LEU A 287 2.26 19.95 -7.50
C LEU A 287 1.24 18.88 -7.10
N ALA A 288 0.83 18.87 -5.83
CA ALA A 288 -0.15 17.91 -5.31
C ALA A 288 -1.57 18.12 -5.89
N ASP A 289 -1.92 19.37 -6.22
CA ASP A 289 -3.24 19.74 -6.72
C ASP A 289 -3.34 19.65 -8.25
N GLU A 290 -2.36 20.17 -8.98
CA GLU A 290 -2.39 20.27 -10.45
C GLU A 290 -1.73 19.07 -11.15
N GLY A 291 -0.87 18.33 -10.44
CA GLY A 291 -0.11 17.20 -10.98
C GLY A 291 1.13 17.61 -11.78
N ILE A 292 2.01 16.64 -12.05
CA ILE A 292 3.36 16.86 -12.58
C ILE A 292 3.39 17.59 -13.93
N PHE A 293 2.43 17.32 -14.82
CA PHE A 293 2.43 17.90 -16.16
C PHE A 293 2.09 19.40 -16.14
N ASN A 294 1.02 19.76 -15.44
CA ASN A 294 0.64 21.16 -15.28
C ASN A 294 1.69 21.93 -14.48
N TYR A 295 2.30 21.28 -13.48
CA TYR A 295 3.40 21.84 -12.72
C TYR A 295 4.59 22.25 -13.61
N PHE A 296 4.98 21.40 -14.57
CA PHE A 296 6.02 21.73 -15.55
C PHE A 296 5.62 22.83 -16.54
N LEU A 297 4.34 22.95 -16.86
CA LEU A 297 3.82 24.05 -17.70
C LEU A 297 3.83 25.37 -16.94
N LYS A 298 3.43 25.33 -15.67
CA LYS A 298 3.30 26.47 -14.76
C LYS A 298 4.65 27.06 -14.37
N PHE A 299 5.71 26.25 -14.27
CA PHE A 299 7.06 26.70 -13.96
C PHE A 299 8.03 26.46 -15.12
N PRO A 300 8.21 27.43 -16.03
CA PRO A 300 9.00 27.25 -17.26
C PRO A 300 10.48 26.91 -17.01
N ALA A 301 11.03 27.26 -15.84
CA ALA A 301 12.39 26.90 -15.44
C ALA A 301 12.60 25.38 -15.39
N LEU A 302 11.54 24.60 -15.21
CA LEU A 302 11.57 23.14 -15.30
C LEU A 302 11.59 22.61 -16.74
N ARG A 303 11.68 23.46 -17.76
CA ARG A 303 11.70 23.05 -19.17
C ARG A 303 13.01 23.36 -19.87
N ILE A 304 13.97 23.98 -19.19
CA ILE A 304 15.29 24.34 -19.74
C ILE A 304 16.38 23.32 -19.37
N GLN A 305 17.62 23.57 -19.77
CA GLN A 305 18.78 22.75 -19.36
C GLN A 305 19.07 22.92 -17.86
N GLU A 306 19.70 21.92 -17.22
CA GLU A 306 20.00 21.90 -15.76
C GLU A 306 18.80 21.96 -14.80
N ARG A 307 17.57 22.07 -15.31
CA ARG A 307 16.29 22.01 -14.59
C ARG A 307 16.15 20.97 -13.48
N TYR A 308 16.82 19.82 -13.63
CA TYR A 308 16.76 18.74 -12.67
C TYR A 308 17.38 19.14 -11.33
N ARG A 309 18.27 20.15 -11.31
CA ARG A 309 18.89 20.69 -10.09
C ARG A 309 17.87 21.32 -9.16
N LEU A 310 16.82 21.96 -9.68
CA LEU A 310 15.74 22.53 -8.87
C LEU A 310 14.95 21.44 -8.14
N LEU A 311 14.62 20.35 -8.85
CA LEU A 311 13.95 19.19 -8.24
C LEU A 311 14.87 18.41 -7.30
N LEU A 312 16.16 18.33 -7.63
CA LEU A 312 17.17 17.71 -6.78
C LEU A 312 17.37 18.49 -5.49
N ASP A 313 17.35 19.83 -5.54
CA ASP A 313 17.43 20.68 -4.37
C ASP A 313 16.21 20.49 -3.45
N ASP A 314 14.99 20.49 -4.01
CA ASP A 314 13.77 20.17 -3.25
C ASP A 314 13.87 18.78 -2.59
N PHE A 315 14.35 17.77 -3.35
CA PHE A 315 14.53 16.41 -2.84
C PHE A 315 15.57 16.34 -1.72
N THR A 316 16.72 17.01 -1.89
CA THR A 316 17.83 17.00 -0.92
C THR A 316 17.43 17.68 0.37
N ARG A 317 16.63 18.75 0.31
CA ARG A 317 16.09 19.42 1.49
C ARG A 317 15.07 18.57 2.24
N GLU A 318 14.18 17.87 1.52
CA GLU A 318 13.19 17.00 2.15
C GLU A 318 13.81 15.70 2.67
N PHE A 319 14.86 15.19 2.01
CA PHE A 319 15.53 13.95 2.33
C PHE A 319 17.06 14.11 2.35
N PRO A 320 17.62 14.79 3.37
CA PRO A 320 19.06 15.04 3.45
C PRO A 320 19.90 13.76 3.38
N GLY A 321 20.92 13.75 2.54
CA GLY A 321 21.86 12.64 2.36
C GLY A 321 21.29 11.45 1.56
N LYS A 322 20.11 11.60 0.93
CA LYS A 322 19.49 10.53 0.12
C LYS A 322 19.62 10.73 -1.39
N GLU A 323 20.24 11.81 -1.85
CA GLU A 323 20.36 12.18 -3.26
C GLU A 323 20.96 11.06 -4.13
N ASN A 324 21.93 10.30 -3.59
CA ASN A 324 22.59 9.21 -4.30
C ASN A 324 22.18 7.82 -3.80
N ASN A 325 21.13 7.72 -2.97
CA ASN A 325 20.80 6.49 -2.27
C ASN A 325 20.44 5.34 -3.23
N LEU A 326 19.83 5.66 -4.38
CA LEU A 326 19.57 4.66 -5.42
C LEU A 326 20.88 4.10 -5.98
N PHE A 327 21.81 4.97 -6.39
CA PHE A 327 23.10 4.58 -6.96
C PHE A 327 24.02 3.88 -5.94
N ALA A 328 23.99 4.32 -4.69
CA ALA A 328 24.75 3.70 -3.60
C ALA A 328 24.24 2.28 -3.29
N ASN A 329 22.92 2.08 -3.29
CA ASN A 329 22.33 0.80 -2.92
C ASN A 329 22.09 -0.15 -4.09
N ILE A 330 22.11 0.30 -5.35
CA ILE A 330 21.86 -0.57 -6.50
C ILE A 330 22.91 -1.67 -6.58
N ALA A 331 24.16 -1.34 -6.28
CA ALA A 331 25.26 -2.31 -6.19
C ALA A 331 25.02 -3.33 -5.06
N LEU A 332 24.56 -2.88 -3.90
CA LEU A 332 24.21 -3.75 -2.76
C LEU A 332 23.00 -4.66 -3.05
N ALA A 333 22.11 -4.20 -3.92
CA ALA A 333 20.93 -4.95 -4.35
C ALA A 333 21.17 -5.88 -5.56
N LYS A 334 22.39 -5.90 -6.12
CA LYS A 334 22.77 -6.66 -7.33
C LYS A 334 22.21 -8.08 -7.33
N ASP A 335 22.52 -8.86 -6.31
CA ASP A 335 22.17 -10.28 -6.29
C ASP A 335 20.66 -10.49 -6.20
N LYS A 336 19.96 -9.60 -5.49
CA LYS A 336 18.50 -9.62 -5.38
C LYS A 336 17.85 -9.28 -6.73
N ILE A 337 18.34 -8.25 -7.41
CA ILE A 337 17.86 -7.84 -8.75
C ILE A 337 18.07 -8.98 -9.75
N ILE A 338 19.27 -9.55 -9.81
CA ILE A 338 19.60 -10.67 -10.71
C ILE A 338 18.71 -11.88 -10.42
N LYS A 339 18.53 -12.24 -9.14
CA LYS A 339 17.67 -13.35 -8.73
C LYS A 339 16.23 -13.15 -9.18
N LEU A 340 15.66 -11.97 -8.93
CA LEU A 340 14.28 -11.65 -9.33
C LEU A 340 14.12 -11.61 -10.86
N ALA A 341 15.09 -11.03 -11.57
CA ALA A 341 15.09 -10.97 -13.02
C ALA A 341 15.08 -12.39 -13.63
N LYS A 342 15.93 -13.30 -13.14
CA LYS A 342 15.92 -14.72 -13.57
C LYS A 342 14.56 -15.37 -13.37
N LEU A 343 13.94 -15.20 -12.20
CA LEU A 343 12.62 -15.78 -11.91
C LEU A 343 11.52 -15.26 -12.84
N LYS A 344 11.56 -13.97 -13.19
CA LYS A 344 10.60 -13.35 -14.11
C LYS A 344 10.84 -13.75 -15.56
N LEU A 345 12.10 -13.90 -15.95
CA LEU A 345 12.51 -14.26 -17.30
C LEU A 345 12.01 -15.66 -17.72
N VAL A 346 11.95 -16.62 -16.79
CA VAL A 346 11.39 -17.96 -17.06
C VAL A 346 9.93 -17.88 -17.52
N LYS A 347 9.17 -16.90 -17.01
CA LYS A 347 7.74 -16.72 -17.31
C LYS A 347 7.49 -15.91 -18.58
N LEU A 348 8.54 -15.42 -19.23
CA LEU A 348 8.42 -14.59 -20.43
C LEU A 348 8.26 -15.48 -21.67
N SER A 349 7.16 -15.30 -22.40
CA SER A 349 6.86 -16.07 -23.63
C SER A 349 7.56 -15.54 -24.88
N ASP A 350 7.86 -14.23 -24.94
CA ASP A 350 8.51 -13.60 -26.09
C ASP A 350 10.00 -13.99 -26.15
N LYS A 351 10.35 -14.80 -27.16
CA LYS A 351 11.70 -15.32 -27.38
C LYS A 351 12.74 -14.21 -27.61
N LYS A 352 12.44 -13.21 -28.45
CA LYS A 352 13.39 -12.13 -28.79
C LYS A 352 13.63 -11.22 -27.59
N LEU A 353 12.57 -10.90 -26.85
CA LEU A 353 12.68 -10.11 -25.63
C LEU A 353 13.45 -10.88 -24.55
N LYS A 354 13.21 -12.18 -24.43
CA LYS A 354 13.94 -13.07 -23.52
C LYS A 354 15.44 -13.08 -23.82
N GLU A 355 15.83 -13.31 -25.08
CA GLU A 355 17.23 -13.25 -25.54
C GLU A 355 17.87 -11.88 -25.26
N SER A 356 17.11 -10.79 -25.34
CA SER A 356 17.63 -9.46 -24.99
C SER A 356 17.94 -9.32 -23.50
N TYR A 357 17.07 -9.82 -22.61
CA TYR A 357 17.30 -9.78 -21.17
C TYR A 357 18.37 -10.77 -20.71
N GLU A 358 18.55 -11.89 -21.40
CA GLU A 358 19.65 -12.83 -21.16
C GLU A 358 21.02 -12.18 -21.41
N ARG A 359 21.14 -11.40 -22.49
CA ARG A 359 22.36 -10.60 -22.74
C ARG A 359 22.62 -9.57 -21.64
N VAL A 360 21.58 -8.85 -21.20
CA VAL A 360 21.70 -7.89 -20.08
C VAL A 360 22.10 -8.58 -18.77
N LEU A 361 21.54 -9.77 -18.49
CA LEU A 361 21.91 -10.57 -17.32
C LEU A 361 23.39 -10.99 -17.34
N GLU A 362 23.95 -11.26 -18.51
CA GLU A 362 25.37 -11.60 -18.63
C GLU A 362 26.25 -10.37 -18.34
N SER A 363 25.89 -9.21 -18.89
CA SER A 363 26.55 -7.93 -18.56
C SER A 363 26.46 -7.58 -17.07
N ALA A 364 25.35 -7.93 -16.39
CA ALA A 364 25.19 -7.72 -14.96
C ALA A 364 26.10 -8.60 -14.08
N LYS A 365 26.70 -9.67 -14.63
CA LYS A 365 27.69 -10.51 -13.94
C LYS A 365 29.13 -10.04 -14.14
N GLY A 366 29.36 -9.17 -15.13
CA GLY A 366 30.68 -8.68 -15.49
C GLY A 366 31.44 -8.02 -14.35
N GLU A 367 32.76 -7.94 -14.54
CA GLU A 367 33.70 -7.36 -13.57
C GLU A 367 33.61 -5.83 -13.56
N ASP A 368 33.42 -5.20 -14.73
CA ASP A 368 33.27 -3.74 -14.87
C ASP A 368 32.07 -3.22 -14.06
N PRO A 369 32.30 -2.42 -13.01
CA PRO A 369 31.25 -1.89 -12.14
C PRO A 369 30.24 -1.01 -12.88
N THR A 370 30.67 -0.26 -13.89
CA THR A 370 29.83 0.68 -14.66
C THR A 370 28.88 -0.11 -15.54
N ILE A 371 29.42 -1.01 -16.37
CA ILE A 371 28.63 -1.87 -17.27
C ILE A 371 27.66 -2.72 -16.46
N ARG A 372 28.10 -3.23 -15.31
CA ARG A 372 27.26 -3.99 -14.40
C ARG A 372 26.10 -3.17 -13.85
N ASN A 373 26.36 -1.96 -13.35
CA ASN A 373 25.32 -1.09 -12.79
C ASN A 373 24.30 -0.68 -13.86
N ASP A 374 24.76 -0.35 -15.06
CA ASP A 374 23.90 -0.07 -16.21
C ASP A 374 23.00 -1.27 -16.53
N ALA A 375 23.59 -2.48 -16.54
CA ALA A 375 22.83 -3.70 -16.75
C ALA A 375 21.79 -3.94 -15.65
N LEU A 376 22.10 -3.66 -14.38
CA LEU A 376 21.13 -3.75 -13.28
C LEU A 376 19.95 -2.79 -13.47
N ILE A 377 20.19 -1.56 -13.93
CA ILE A 377 19.14 -0.60 -14.25
C ILE A 377 18.26 -1.12 -15.39
N LEU A 378 18.86 -1.70 -16.43
CA LEU A 378 18.15 -2.27 -17.57
C LEU A 378 17.31 -3.51 -17.22
N LEU A 379 17.56 -4.16 -16.07
CA LEU A 379 16.74 -5.28 -15.57
C LEU A 379 15.51 -4.82 -14.78
N LEU A 380 15.48 -3.58 -14.28
CA LEU A 380 14.36 -3.05 -13.49
C LEU A 380 12.99 -3.19 -14.17
N PRO A 381 12.81 -2.90 -15.48
CA PRO A 381 11.51 -3.00 -16.15
C PRO A 381 10.90 -4.40 -16.08
N LEU A 382 11.75 -5.44 -16.06
CA LEU A 382 11.32 -6.84 -15.99
C LEU A 382 10.78 -7.22 -14.61
N ILE A 383 11.31 -6.60 -13.56
CA ILE A 383 10.97 -6.93 -12.15
C ILE A 383 9.94 -5.97 -11.56
N THR A 384 9.82 -4.75 -12.09
CA THR A 384 8.79 -3.80 -11.70
C THR A 384 7.43 -4.26 -12.24
N PRO A 385 6.36 -4.23 -11.44
CA PRO A 385 5.04 -4.52 -11.97
C PRO A 385 4.70 -3.53 -13.09
N PRO A 386 4.03 -3.98 -14.17
CA PRO A 386 3.51 -3.04 -15.16
C PRO A 386 2.60 -2.03 -14.45
N PRO A 387 2.50 -0.78 -14.93
CA PRO A 387 1.54 0.17 -14.41
C PRO A 387 0.18 -0.54 -14.36
N GLY A 388 -0.38 -0.63 -13.15
CA GLY A 388 -1.61 -1.40 -12.92
C GLY A 388 -2.68 -0.92 -13.87
N ASN A 389 -3.59 -1.81 -14.29
CA ASN A 389 -4.80 -1.40 -14.97
C ASN A 389 -5.39 -0.24 -14.17
N VAL A 390 -5.39 0.97 -14.75
CA VAL A 390 -6.34 1.99 -14.33
C VAL A 390 -7.67 1.36 -14.69
N GLY A 391 -8.24 0.63 -13.74
CA GLY A 391 -9.54 0.01 -13.89
C GLY A 391 -10.47 1.13 -14.27
N GLY A 392 -10.84 1.19 -15.56
CA GLY A 392 -11.84 2.13 -16.02
C GLY A 392 -13.02 1.95 -15.08
N LYS A 393 -13.38 3.02 -14.37
CA LYS A 393 -14.69 3.10 -13.70
C LYS A 393 -15.71 2.58 -14.71
N SER A 394 -16.58 1.65 -14.31
CA SER A 394 -17.60 1.09 -15.18
C SER A 394 -18.35 2.24 -15.88
N GLY A 395 -18.09 2.41 -17.19
CA GLY A 395 -18.63 3.52 -18.00
C GLY A 395 -17.61 4.37 -18.77
N ALA A 396 -16.31 4.35 -18.43
CA ALA A 396 -15.31 5.05 -19.24
C ALA A 396 -14.83 4.17 -20.41
N LYS A 397 -14.86 4.71 -21.65
CA LYS A 397 -14.35 4.03 -22.85
C LYS A 397 -12.95 3.45 -22.57
N LYS A 398 -12.78 2.15 -22.83
CA LYS A 398 -11.49 1.45 -22.80
C LYS A 398 -10.56 2.07 -23.85
N THR A 399 -9.82 3.13 -23.52
CA THR A 399 -8.86 3.75 -24.44
C THR A 399 -7.41 3.56 -24.00
N ALA A 400 -7.14 3.10 -22.78
CA ALA A 400 -5.79 2.77 -22.34
C ALA A 400 -5.50 1.29 -22.66
N THR A 401 -4.89 1.02 -23.82
CA THR A 401 -4.27 -0.27 -24.13
C THR A 401 -3.17 -0.54 -23.11
N LYS A 402 -3.16 -1.76 -22.54
CA LYS A 402 -2.10 -2.20 -21.64
C LYS A 402 -0.77 -2.24 -22.43
N PRO A 403 0.29 -1.56 -21.97
CA PRO A 403 1.58 -1.60 -22.66
C PRO A 403 2.15 -3.02 -22.62
N THR A 404 2.72 -3.43 -23.75
CA THR A 404 3.44 -4.69 -23.92
C THR A 404 4.73 -4.69 -23.11
N ASN A 405 5.31 -5.87 -22.85
CA ASN A 405 6.59 -5.95 -22.12
C ASN A 405 7.75 -5.27 -22.89
N VAL A 406 7.67 -5.23 -24.22
CA VAL A 406 8.63 -4.50 -25.07
C VAL A 406 8.47 -3.00 -24.86
N GLU A 407 7.24 -2.49 -24.93
CA GLU A 407 6.95 -1.08 -24.66
C GLU A 407 7.35 -0.68 -23.24
N ILE A 408 7.09 -1.50 -22.22
CA ILE A 408 7.50 -1.22 -20.83
C ILE A 408 9.03 -1.09 -20.73
N ARG A 409 9.78 -2.02 -21.33
CA ARG A 409 11.24 -1.99 -21.35
C ARG A 409 11.74 -0.69 -21.98
N ASP A 410 11.29 -0.45 -23.21
CA ASP A 410 11.73 0.69 -24.00
C ASP A 410 11.28 2.00 -23.35
N HIS A 411 10.12 1.98 -22.67
CA HIS A 411 9.56 3.12 -21.95
C HIS A 411 10.37 3.51 -20.71
N PHE A 412 10.92 2.53 -20.01
CA PHE A 412 11.72 2.76 -18.82
C PHE A 412 13.09 3.36 -19.17
N VAL A 413 13.87 2.68 -20.01
CA VAL A 413 15.16 3.17 -20.53
C VAL A 413 15.25 2.79 -22.01
N THR A 414 15.34 3.80 -22.87
CA THR A 414 15.53 3.59 -24.31
C THR A 414 17.00 3.33 -24.59
N LEU A 415 17.35 2.08 -24.90
CA LEU A 415 18.69 1.71 -25.31
C LEU A 415 18.92 2.09 -26.77
N ILE A 416 19.91 2.94 -27.02
CA ILE A 416 20.30 3.39 -28.36
C ILE A 416 21.72 2.89 -28.62
N HIS A 417 21.89 2.11 -29.69
CA HIS A 417 23.16 1.45 -29.98
C HIS A 417 24.18 2.34 -30.68
N ASN A 418 23.72 3.42 -31.32
CA ASN A 418 24.56 4.33 -32.09
C ASN A 418 23.98 5.75 -31.99
N ASP A 419 24.85 6.72 -31.74
CA ASP A 419 24.52 8.14 -31.60
C ASP A 419 23.75 8.71 -32.80
N ALA A 420 24.00 8.18 -34.01
CA ALA A 420 23.29 8.55 -35.22
C ALA A 420 21.76 8.34 -35.12
N HIS A 421 21.31 7.38 -34.31
CA HIS A 421 19.90 7.04 -34.13
C HIS A 421 19.23 7.79 -32.98
N ILE A 422 19.97 8.63 -32.25
CA ILE A 422 19.43 9.37 -31.10
C ILE A 422 18.23 10.23 -31.52
N GLN A 423 18.38 10.99 -32.61
CA GLN A 423 17.33 11.91 -33.04
C GLN A 423 16.10 11.18 -33.62
N GLU A 424 16.32 10.04 -34.27
CA GLU A 424 15.26 9.16 -34.74
C GLU A 424 14.45 8.57 -33.57
N ALA A 425 15.13 7.94 -32.60
CA ALA A 425 14.50 7.35 -31.42
C ALA A 425 13.69 8.38 -30.62
N VAL A 426 14.25 9.58 -30.48
CA VAL A 426 13.59 10.75 -29.89
C VAL A 426 12.30 11.12 -30.61
N ASN A 427 12.32 11.16 -31.95
CA ASN A 427 11.17 11.58 -32.75
C ASN A 427 10.05 10.54 -32.69
N LEU A 428 10.41 9.25 -32.78
CA LEU A 428 9.50 8.14 -32.56
C LEU A 428 8.83 8.23 -31.18
N ARG A 429 9.63 8.53 -30.15
CA ARG A 429 9.14 8.68 -28.78
C ARG A 429 8.18 9.84 -28.61
N LYS A 430 8.52 11.01 -29.17
CA LYS A 430 7.61 12.16 -29.20
C LYS A 430 6.29 11.82 -29.87
N LYS A 431 6.34 11.13 -31.01
CA LYS A 431 5.14 10.74 -31.76
C LYS A 431 4.25 9.78 -30.96
N ALA A 432 4.85 8.79 -30.28
CA ALA A 432 4.13 7.84 -29.42
C ALA A 432 3.51 8.50 -28.18
N LEU A 433 4.19 9.48 -27.57
CA LEU A 433 3.68 10.20 -26.39
C LEU A 433 2.62 11.24 -26.77
N GLN A 434 2.74 11.88 -27.94
CA GLN A 434 1.73 12.81 -28.46
C GLN A 434 0.37 12.14 -28.69
N SER A 435 0.34 10.87 -29.11
CA SER A 435 -0.92 10.11 -29.20
C SER A 435 -1.59 9.85 -27.85
N GLY A 436 -0.85 9.95 -26.74
CA GLY A 436 -1.34 9.76 -25.36
C GLY A 436 -1.54 11.05 -24.56
N GLY A 437 -1.21 12.22 -25.12
CA GLY A 437 -1.24 13.49 -24.38
C GLY A 437 -0.13 13.64 -23.33
N GLU A 438 0.96 12.88 -23.45
CA GLU A 438 2.08 12.86 -22.49
C GLU A 438 3.28 13.69 -22.96
N THR A 439 4.08 14.19 -22.01
CA THR A 439 5.25 15.04 -22.28
C THR A 439 6.56 14.26 -22.20
N PHE A 440 7.41 14.42 -23.21
CA PHE A 440 8.73 13.77 -23.26
C PHE A 440 9.79 14.59 -22.49
N SER A 441 10.45 13.98 -21.50
CA SER A 441 11.65 14.53 -20.85
C SER A 441 12.86 13.64 -21.16
N ARG A 442 14.02 14.25 -21.42
CA ARG A 442 15.27 13.54 -21.74
C ARG A 442 16.30 13.69 -20.62
N VAL A 443 16.98 12.57 -20.34
CA VAL A 443 18.23 12.51 -19.59
C VAL A 443 19.22 11.72 -20.46
N TYR A 444 20.39 12.30 -20.73
CA TYR A 444 21.46 11.65 -21.49
C TYR A 444 22.43 10.99 -20.51
N LEU A 445 22.64 9.68 -20.66
CA LEU A 445 23.71 8.95 -19.99
C LEU A 445 24.71 8.56 -21.07
N PRO A 446 25.83 9.28 -21.23
CA PRO A 446 26.88 8.84 -22.14
C PRO A 446 27.43 7.52 -21.63
N ARG A 447 27.66 6.56 -22.54
CA ARG A 447 28.53 5.43 -22.20
C ARG A 447 29.90 6.02 -21.86
N GLY A 448 30.40 5.73 -20.67
CA GLY A 448 31.81 5.95 -20.37
C GLY A 448 32.62 5.26 -21.45
N ASN A 449 33.57 5.98 -22.05
CA ASN A 449 34.48 5.45 -23.06
C ASN A 449 35.38 4.39 -22.41
N GLY A 450 34.88 3.16 -22.31
CA GLY A 450 35.67 1.97 -22.07
C GLY A 450 36.32 1.57 -23.40
N LYS A 451 37.62 1.84 -23.51
CA LYS A 451 38.50 1.10 -24.41
C LYS A 451 38.62 -0.34 -23.92
#